data_AF-A0A955L3W7-F1
#
_entry.id   AF-A0A955L3W7-F1
#
_cell.length_a   1.000
_cell.length_b   1.000
_cell.length_c   1.000
_cell.angle_alpha   90.00
_cell.angle_beta   90.00
_cell.angle_gamma   90.00
#
_symmetry.space_group_name_H-M   'P 1'
#
loop_
_entity.id
_entity.type
_entity.pdbx_description
1 polymer ?
#
loop_
_entity_poly.entity_id
_entity_poly.type
_entity_poly.pdbx_seq_one_letter_code
_entity_poly.pdbx_strand_id
1 'polypeptide(L)'
;LSEARKYKLNLIVANQYIAQIDPRIRDAVFGNVGSIASFKVGVTDAEYLQNEFYPVFNQNDLINLENVNAYVKMIVNGETPAPFSISTWFDLKKRYPPNLEVGEMIKELSRLRYGRDREMVEADIRNRSQLG
;
A
#
# COMPACT_ATOMS: atom_id res chain seq x y z
N LEU A 1 -18.24 -1.22 5.96
CA LEU A 1 -17.72 -2.55 5.52
C LEU A 1 -18.78 -3.64 5.60
N SER A 2 -19.61 -3.69 6.65
CA SER A 2 -20.62 -4.75 6.83
C SER A 2 -21.64 -4.89 5.69
N GLU A 3 -21.98 -3.81 4.99
CA GLU A 3 -22.89 -3.86 3.83
C GLU A 3 -22.20 -4.30 2.52
N ALA A 4 -20.88 -4.15 2.41
CA ALA A 4 -20.14 -4.45 1.17
C ALA A 4 -20.21 -5.94 0.79
N ARG A 5 -20.36 -6.83 1.79
CA ARG A 5 -20.50 -8.28 1.58
C ARG A 5 -21.73 -8.63 0.75
N LYS A 6 -22.85 -7.91 0.94
CA LYS A 6 -24.10 -8.10 0.18
C LYS A 6 -23.90 -7.84 -1.32
N TYR A 7 -22.99 -6.91 -1.65
CA TYR A 7 -22.70 -6.50 -3.01
C TYR A 7 -21.47 -7.19 -3.61
N LYS A 8 -20.89 -8.18 -2.90
CA LYS A 8 -19.63 -8.85 -3.29
C LYS A 8 -18.49 -7.86 -3.57
N LEU A 9 -18.49 -6.72 -2.90
CA LEU A 9 -17.48 -5.70 -3.08
C LEU A 9 -16.24 -6.02 -2.22
N ASN A 10 -15.07 -5.94 -2.84
CA ASN A 10 -13.78 -6.05 -2.17
C ASN A 10 -13.18 -4.64 -2.03
N LEU A 11 -12.75 -4.30 -0.82
CA LEU A 11 -12.09 -3.03 -0.51
C LEU A 11 -10.69 -3.33 0.01
N ILE A 12 -9.68 -2.78 -0.67
CA ILE A 12 -8.28 -2.81 -0.25
C ILE A 12 -7.91 -1.41 0.21
N VAL A 13 -7.46 -1.29 1.45
CA VAL A 13 -6.99 -0.02 2.04
C VAL A 13 -5.51 -0.17 2.36
N ALA A 14 -4.71 0.79 1.90
CA ALA A 14 -3.28 0.87 2.18
C ALA A 14 -2.97 2.19 2.88
N ASN A 15 -2.26 2.13 4.01
CA ASN A 15 -1.84 3.29 4.80
C ASN A 15 -0.39 3.14 5.23
N GLN A 16 0.30 4.27 5.43
CA GLN A 16 1.68 4.28 5.94
C GLN A 16 1.73 4.26 7.46
N TYR A 17 0.81 4.99 8.11
CA TYR A 17 0.73 5.09 9.57
C TYR A 17 -0.70 4.87 10.02
N ILE A 18 -0.91 4.11 11.09
CA ILE A 18 -2.26 3.87 11.62
C ILE A 18 -2.84 5.18 12.20
N ALA A 19 -1.98 6.04 12.75
CA ALA A 19 -2.36 7.33 13.33
C ALA A 19 -2.94 8.33 12.31
N GLN A 20 -2.76 8.12 11.00
CA GLN A 20 -3.38 8.98 9.97
C GLN A 20 -4.87 8.72 9.80
N ILE A 21 -5.37 7.59 10.30
CA ILE A 21 -6.76 7.19 10.19
C ILE A 21 -7.54 7.80 11.36
N ASP A 22 -8.67 8.47 11.08
CA ASP A 22 -9.59 8.92 12.14
C ASP A 22 -9.90 7.74 13.08
N PRO A 23 -9.82 7.91 14.41
CA PRO A 23 -9.98 6.82 15.37
C PRO A 23 -11.26 5.99 15.16
N ARG A 24 -12.37 6.63 14.80
CA ARG A 24 -13.65 5.92 14.56
C ARG A 24 -13.57 5.05 13.32
N ILE A 25 -12.89 5.53 12.27
CA ILE A 25 -12.67 4.78 11.05
C ILE A 25 -11.71 3.62 11.30
N ARG A 26 -10.62 3.87 12.03
CA ARG A 26 -9.64 2.84 12.42
C ARG A 26 -10.36 1.69 13.14
N ASP A 27 -11.08 1.99 14.22
CA ASP A 27 -11.74 0.97 15.03
C ASP A 27 -12.80 0.20 14.22
N ALA A 28 -13.53 0.89 13.34
CA ALA A 28 -14.48 0.24 12.43
C ALA A 28 -13.82 -0.65 11.36
N VAL A 29 -12.63 -0.28 10.86
CA VAL A 29 -11.86 -1.08 9.90
C VAL A 29 -11.28 -2.31 10.58
N PHE A 30 -10.53 -2.14 11.67
CA PHE A 30 -9.87 -3.26 12.37
C PHE A 30 -10.89 -4.22 13.01
N GLY A 31 -12.05 -3.72 13.45
CA GLY A 31 -13.14 -4.58 13.95
C GLY A 31 -13.82 -5.45 12.88
N ASN A 32 -13.62 -5.18 11.58
CA ASN A 32 -14.29 -5.89 10.48
C ASN A 32 -13.33 -6.51 9.45
N VAL A 33 -12.03 -6.21 9.52
CA VAL A 33 -11.06 -6.67 8.55
C VAL A 33 -10.75 -8.15 8.77
N GLY A 34 -10.96 -8.96 7.73
CA GLY A 34 -10.65 -10.39 7.78
C GLY A 34 -9.22 -10.73 7.34
N SER A 35 -8.57 -9.81 6.61
CA SER A 35 -7.24 -10.02 6.06
C SER A 35 -6.39 -8.77 6.20
N ILE A 36 -5.19 -8.91 6.75
CA ILE A 36 -4.22 -7.85 6.98
C ILE A 36 -2.89 -8.30 6.40
N ALA A 37 -2.24 -7.44 5.63
CA ALA A 37 -0.84 -7.58 5.25
C ALA A 37 -0.06 -6.40 5.85
N SER A 38 0.92 -6.69 6.70
CA SER A 38 1.81 -5.70 7.29
C SER A 38 3.21 -5.84 6.70
N PHE A 39 3.73 -4.74 6.17
CA PHE A 39 5.16 -4.62 5.90
C PHE A 39 5.89 -4.20 7.17
N LYS A 40 7.18 -3.89 7.06
CA LYS A 40 7.94 -3.27 8.14
C LYS A 40 7.26 -1.99 8.61
N VAL A 41 7.04 -1.88 9.91
CA VAL A 41 6.39 -0.73 10.55
C VAL A 41 7.23 -0.16 11.69
N GLY A 42 6.89 1.05 12.13
CA GLY A 42 7.50 1.66 13.31
C GLY A 42 6.96 1.07 14.63
N VAL A 43 7.60 1.44 15.74
CA VAL A 43 7.30 0.91 17.09
C VAL A 43 5.82 1.09 17.46
N THR A 44 5.26 2.28 17.22
CA THR A 44 3.87 2.62 17.57
C THR A 44 2.85 1.78 16.80
N ASP A 45 3.04 1.62 15.49
CA ASP A 45 2.14 0.81 14.67
C ASP A 45 2.31 -0.69 14.99
N ALA A 46 3.53 -1.13 15.27
CA ALA A 46 3.82 -2.50 15.69
C ALA A 46 3.14 -2.86 17.02
N GLU A 47 3.10 -1.93 17.98
CA GLU A 47 2.43 -2.12 19.27
C GLU A 47 0.93 -2.42 19.09
N TYR A 48 0.31 -1.74 18.12
CA TYR A 48 -1.09 -1.97 17.77
C TYR A 48 -1.29 -3.28 17.01
N LEU A 49 -0.47 -3.50 15.97
CA LEU A 49 -0.62 -4.63 15.05
C LEU A 49 -0.24 -5.98 15.65
N GLN A 50 0.62 -6.05 16.68
CA GLN A 50 1.04 -7.33 17.26
C GLN A 50 -0.16 -8.20 17.70
N ASN A 51 -1.25 -7.59 18.16
CA ASN A 51 -2.44 -8.30 18.60
C ASN A 51 -3.14 -9.03 17.45
N GLU A 52 -3.02 -8.52 16.23
CA GLU A 52 -3.58 -9.16 15.05
C GLU A 52 -2.76 -10.39 14.63
N PHE A 53 -1.45 -10.38 14.87
CA PHE A 53 -0.53 -11.43 14.44
C PHE A 53 -0.15 -12.44 15.55
N TYR A 54 -0.67 -12.24 16.76
CA TYR A 54 -0.49 -13.16 17.87
C TYR A 54 -1.10 -14.54 17.55
N PRO A 55 -0.48 -15.66 17.99
CA PRO A 55 0.77 -15.76 18.76
C PRO A 55 2.04 -15.85 17.89
N VAL A 56 1.92 -15.80 16.56
CA VAL A 56 3.01 -16.17 15.65
C VAL A 56 4.07 -15.09 15.57
N PHE A 57 3.64 -13.83 15.42
CA PHE A 57 4.54 -12.69 15.35
C PHE A 57 4.25 -11.72 16.49
N ASN A 58 5.31 -11.12 17.00
CA ASN A 58 5.25 -10.10 18.04
C ASN A 58 5.67 -8.73 17.49
N GLN A 59 5.68 -7.72 18.37
CA GLN A 59 6.06 -6.36 18.03
C GLN A 59 7.48 -6.25 17.42
N ASN A 60 8.46 -6.98 17.96
CA ASN A 60 9.84 -6.93 17.46
C ASN A 60 9.95 -7.53 16.05
N ASP A 61 9.18 -8.57 15.74
CA ASP A 61 9.16 -9.15 14.39
C ASP A 61 8.68 -8.11 13.38
N LEU A 62 7.60 -7.39 13.69
CA LEU A 62 7.04 -6.33 12.83
C LEU A 62 8.00 -5.16 12.59
N ILE A 63 8.78 -4.78 13.61
CA ILE A 63 9.77 -3.70 13.53
C ILE A 63 10.99 -4.13 12.71
N ASN A 64 11.43 -5.38 12.86
CA ASN A 64 12.66 -5.89 12.27
C ASN A 64 12.46 -6.58 10.92
N LEU A 65 11.22 -6.62 10.41
CA LEU A 65 10.91 -7.25 9.13
C LEU A 65 11.79 -6.71 8.00
N GLU A 66 12.41 -7.62 7.27
CA GLU A 66 13.26 -7.28 6.13
C GLU A 66 12.44 -6.63 5.02
N ASN A 67 13.09 -5.74 4.25
CA ASN A 67 12.46 -5.15 3.08
C ASN A 67 11.96 -6.23 2.12
N VAL A 68 10.94 -5.91 1.32
CA VAL A 68 10.27 -6.82 0.38
C VAL A 68 9.70 -8.10 0.99
N ASN A 69 9.40 -8.08 2.29
CA ASN A 69 8.63 -9.12 2.97
C ASN A 69 7.43 -8.50 3.70
N ALA A 70 6.40 -9.31 3.93
CA ALA A 70 5.20 -8.91 4.67
C ALA A 70 4.72 -10.06 5.57
N TYR A 71 4.12 -9.73 6.71
CA TYR A 71 3.32 -10.67 7.50
C TYR A 71 1.86 -10.57 7.11
N VAL A 72 1.22 -11.71 6.93
CA VAL A 72 -0.14 -11.82 6.44
C VAL A 72 -0.97 -12.63 7.42
N LYS A 73 -2.09 -12.04 7.83
CA LYS A 73 -3.24 -12.73 8.43
C LYS A 73 -4.35 -12.69 7.39
N MET A 74 -5.00 -13.80 7.13
CA MET A 74 -6.14 -13.81 6.22
C MET A 74 -7.10 -14.94 6.54
N ILE A 75 -8.36 -14.75 6.14
CA ILE A 75 -9.36 -15.81 6.19
C ILE A 75 -9.24 -16.66 4.93
N VAL A 76 -9.14 -17.98 5.11
CA VAL A 76 -9.12 -18.98 4.03
C VAL A 76 -10.26 -19.94 4.28
N ASN A 77 -11.18 -20.06 3.31
CA ASN A 77 -12.35 -20.94 3.39
C ASN A 77 -13.21 -20.77 4.67
N GLY A 78 -13.27 -19.56 5.21
CA GLY A 78 -14.03 -19.24 6.43
C GLY A 78 -13.27 -19.50 7.73
N GLU A 79 -12.06 -20.06 7.66
CA GLU A 79 -11.18 -20.26 8.81
C GLU A 79 -10.09 -19.17 8.84
N THR A 80 -9.59 -18.88 10.04
CA THR A 80 -8.46 -17.95 10.21
C THR A 80 -7.21 -18.76 10.56
N PRO A 81 -6.44 -19.23 9.56
CA PRO A 81 -5.18 -19.90 9.82
C PRO A 81 -4.18 -19.01 10.57
N ALA A 82 -3.16 -19.64 11.14
CA ALA A 82 -2.05 -18.94 11.76
C ALA A 82 -1.42 -17.94 10.77
N PRO A 83 -1.09 -16.72 11.21
CA PRO A 83 -0.40 -15.77 10.35
C PRO A 83 0.91 -16.32 9.79
N PHE A 84 1.30 -15.86 8.60
CA PHE A 84 2.49 -16.33 7.91
C PHE A 84 3.22 -15.19 7.20
N SER A 85 4.49 -15.40 6.85
CA SER A 85 5.27 -14.43 6.07
C SER A 85 5.19 -14.71 4.57
N ILE A 86 5.28 -13.66 3.78
CA ILE A 86 5.44 -13.72 2.33
C ILE A 86 6.63 -12.86 1.90
N SER A 87 7.26 -13.25 0.80
CA SER A 87 8.15 -12.35 0.05
C SER A 87 7.37 -11.67 -1.06
N THR A 88 7.49 -10.35 -1.13
CA THR A 88 6.98 -9.53 -2.22
C THR A 88 8.05 -9.22 -3.24
N TRP A 89 9.26 -9.80 -3.11
CA TRP A 89 10.30 -9.68 -4.12
C TRP A 89 9.79 -10.20 -5.46
N PHE A 90 10.02 -9.41 -6.51
CA PHE A 90 9.54 -9.75 -7.83
C PHE A 90 10.53 -9.30 -8.90
N ASP A 91 10.89 -10.23 -9.80
CA ASP A 91 11.74 -9.94 -10.95
C ASP A 91 10.90 -9.50 -12.15
N LEU A 92 10.77 -8.18 -12.32
CA LEU A 92 10.02 -7.56 -13.42
C LEU A 92 10.50 -8.03 -14.80
N LYS A 93 11.80 -8.30 -14.96
CA LYS A 93 12.39 -8.68 -16.26
C LYS A 93 11.95 -10.07 -16.70
N LYS A 94 11.61 -10.96 -15.76
CA LYS A 94 11.22 -12.35 -16.08
C LYS A 94 9.78 -12.49 -16.54
N ARG A 95 8.86 -11.63 -16.11
CA ARG A 95 7.41 -11.77 -16.41
C ARG A 95 6.91 -10.85 -17.50
N TYR A 96 7.51 -9.66 -17.62
CA TYR A 96 7.16 -8.67 -18.63
C TYR A 96 8.46 -8.24 -19.32
N PRO A 97 8.92 -8.96 -20.35
CA PRO A 97 10.04 -8.47 -21.14
C PRO A 97 9.68 -7.06 -21.65
N PRO A 98 10.55 -6.06 -21.45
CA PRO A 98 10.23 -4.69 -21.82
C PRO A 98 9.99 -4.61 -23.32
N ASN A 99 8.79 -4.16 -23.72
CA ASN A 99 8.53 -3.75 -25.08
C ASN A 99 8.92 -2.27 -25.20
N LEU A 100 10.15 -2.03 -25.65
CA LEU A 100 10.74 -0.69 -25.73
C LEU A 100 9.93 0.22 -26.66
N GLU A 101 9.43 -0.32 -27.77
CA GLU A 101 8.62 0.41 -28.76
C GLU A 101 7.30 0.90 -28.15
N VAL A 102 6.56 0.03 -27.45
CA VAL A 102 5.34 0.42 -26.72
C VAL A 102 5.66 1.44 -25.63
N GLY A 103 6.77 1.26 -24.92
CA GLY A 103 7.23 2.20 -23.89
C GLY A 103 7.51 3.59 -24.45
N GLU A 104 8.17 3.69 -25.61
CA GLU A 104 8.41 4.96 -26.31
C GLU A 104 7.11 5.59 -26.79
N MET A 105 6.20 4.80 -27.39
CA MET A 105 4.91 5.28 -27.84
C MET A 105 4.06 5.86 -26.70
N ILE A 106 4.05 5.20 -25.53
CA ILE A 106 3.35 5.71 -24.33
C ILE A 106 3.97 7.04 -23.85
N LYS A 107 5.30 7.16 -23.84
CA LYS A 107 5.98 8.42 -23.46
C LYS A 107 5.64 9.55 -24.42
N GLU A 108 5.61 9.27 -25.72
CA GLU A 108 5.27 10.23 -26.76
C GLU A 108 3.83 10.74 -26.60
N LEU A 109 2.87 9.82 -26.49
CA LEU A 109 1.45 10.13 -26.26
C LEU A 109 1.24 10.95 -24.99
N SER A 110 1.92 10.58 -23.89
CA SER A 110 1.86 11.32 -22.65
C SER A 110 2.41 12.74 -22.80
N ARG A 111 3.52 12.92 -23.55
CA ARG A 111 4.11 14.24 -23.81
C ARG A 111 3.19 15.10 -24.67
N LEU A 112 2.55 14.55 -25.69
CA LEU A 112 1.60 15.28 -26.53
C LEU A 112 0.32 15.67 -25.76
N ARG A 113 -0.16 14.79 -24.88
CA ARG A 113 -1.42 15.00 -24.16
C ARG A 113 -1.29 15.86 -22.92
N TYR A 114 -0.19 15.71 -22.17
CA TYR A 114 -0.01 16.33 -20.86
C TYR A 114 1.25 17.19 -20.76
N GLY A 115 2.16 17.10 -21.73
CA GLY A 115 3.37 17.91 -21.76
C GLY A 115 3.03 19.38 -21.97
N ARG A 116 3.79 20.24 -21.29
CA ARG A 116 3.77 21.69 -21.48
C ARG A 116 5.17 22.15 -21.82
N ASP A 117 5.26 23.29 -22.49
CA ASP A 117 6.54 23.92 -22.76
C ASP A 117 7.28 24.19 -21.44
N ARG A 118 8.57 23.84 -21.41
CA ARG A 118 9.40 23.98 -20.22
C ARG A 118 9.49 25.43 -19.77
N GLU A 119 9.61 26.38 -20.69
CA GLU A 119 9.71 27.81 -20.36
C GLU A 119 8.42 28.31 -19.69
N MET A 120 7.26 27.86 -20.16
CA MET A 120 5.97 28.17 -19.54
C MET A 120 5.86 27.59 -18.12
N VAL A 121 6.30 26.34 -17.91
CA VAL A 121 6.29 25.72 -16.59
C VAL A 121 7.25 26.45 -15.63
N GLU A 122 8.44 26.81 -16.09
CA GLU A 122 9.42 27.54 -15.27
C GLU A 122 8.96 28.98 -14.96
N ALA A 123 8.25 29.64 -15.87
CA ALA A 123 7.60 30.93 -15.61
C ALA A 123 6.47 30.81 -14.58
N ASP A 124 5.60 29.80 -14.72
CA ASP A 124 4.51 29.52 -13.77
C ASP A 124 5.07 29.25 -12.36
N ILE A 125 6.14 28.47 -12.25
CA ILE A 125 6.82 28.18 -10.97
C ILE A 125 7.37 29.47 -10.35
N ARG A 126 8.10 30.28 -11.12
CA ARG A 126 8.67 31.56 -10.63
C ARG A 126 7.60 32.51 -10.13
N ASN A 127 6.52 32.67 -10.88
CA ASN A 127 5.39 33.52 -10.48
C ASN A 127 4.74 33.04 -9.18
N ARG A 128 4.56 31.72 -9.01
CA ARG A 128 4.01 31.14 -7.78
C ARG A 128 4.95 31.25 -6.60
N SER A 129 6.27 31.17 -6.81
CA SER A 129 7.26 31.30 -5.73
C SER A 129 7.42 32.72 -5.18
N GLN A 130 6.96 33.74 -5.91
CA GLN A 130 6.98 35.15 -5.47
C GLN A 130 5.70 35.57 -4.71
N LEU A 131 4.71 34.69 -4.62
CA LEU A 131 3.42 34.93 -3.95
C LEU A 131 3.39 34.39 -2.50
N GLY A 132 4.54 34.03 -1.94
CA GLY A 132 4.73 33.68 -0.52
C GLY A 132 5.80 34.56 0.11
#